data_AF-A0A8T7E1A9-F1
#
_entry.id   AF-A0A8T7E1A9-F1
#
_cell.length_a   1.000
_cell.length_b   1.000
_cell.length_c   1.000
_cell.angle_alpha   90.00
_cell.angle_beta   90.00
_cell.angle_gamma   90.00
#
_symmetry.space_group_name_H-M   'P 1'
#
loop_
_entity.id
_entity.type
_entity.pdbx_description
1 polymer ?
#
loop_
_entity_poly.entity_id
_entity_poly.type
_entity_poly.pdbx_seq_one_letter_code
_entity_poly.pdbx_strand_id
1 'polypeptide(L)'
;MFGLVTQSSYSSPQVQKLQARISSMENQLDSLLLNYTEKHPDVIYLREQIADMEADIETEMEAAAGIGAAAPSAALNQNPVFQQLKLSLSSADSDVAALAERVKEYEKRVVQLQDAVDTNLEVESELKRLDRDYGLNRRQYNELLERREKARMAQEAEQTQDTIQIKVLEPPKEPLSPAGPERLQLLSMVFAAALGASAALAFLVSQINPRIFSREELKNLTGLPILGTVSFVAGQMQATERKLEIAVFSAGFSVLSGCFIALMLATARYPQLHDKVYTILGL
;
A
#
# COMPACT_ATOMS: atom_id res chain seq x y z
N MET A 1 12.86 21.74 61.23
CA MET A 1 13.31 21.69 62.63
C MET A 1 13.92 23.05 62.94
N PHE A 2 13.46 23.72 64.02
CA PHE A 2 13.81 25.09 64.48
C PHE A 2 13.34 26.23 63.54
N GLY A 3 12.35 27.08 63.84
CA GLY A 3 11.85 27.54 65.13
C GLY A 3 12.48 28.90 65.48
N LEU A 4 12.00 29.98 64.87
CA LEU A 4 12.33 31.36 65.24
C LEU A 4 11.03 32.13 65.48
N VAL A 5 10.43 31.90 66.65
CA VAL A 5 9.47 32.82 67.25
C VAL A 5 10.29 33.93 67.92
N THR A 6 10.47 35.05 67.23
CA THR A 6 10.85 36.30 67.89
C THR A 6 9.58 37.06 68.23
N GLN A 7 9.22 37.06 69.50
CA GLN A 7 8.22 37.98 70.04
C GLN A 7 8.72 39.42 69.87
N SER A 8 8.20 40.14 68.87
CA SER A 8 8.28 41.60 68.78
C SER A 8 7.12 42.20 69.60
N SER A 9 7.38 42.38 70.89
CA SER A 9 6.39 42.82 71.89
C SER A 9 6.06 44.32 71.84
N TYR A 10 5.79 44.87 70.65
CA TYR A 10 5.24 46.22 70.45
C TYR A 10 4.35 46.27 69.20
N SER A 11 3.31 45.43 69.16
CA SER A 11 2.21 45.54 68.20
C SER A 11 0.90 45.54 68.98
N SER A 12 -0.06 46.37 68.59
CA SER A 12 -1.32 46.55 69.34
C SER A 12 -1.95 45.17 69.64
N PRO A 13 -2.56 44.95 70.81
CA PRO A 13 -3.20 43.66 71.13
C PRO A 13 -4.27 43.22 70.13
N GLN A 14 -4.72 44.11 69.24
CA GLN A 14 -5.66 43.81 68.16
C GLN A 14 -4.97 43.22 66.93
N VAL A 15 -3.84 43.79 66.49
CA VAL A 15 -3.05 43.28 65.34
C VAL A 15 -2.56 41.85 65.60
N GLN A 16 -2.15 41.53 66.83
CA GLN A 16 -1.75 40.17 67.19
C GLN A 16 -2.89 39.14 67.07
N LYS A 17 -4.14 39.55 67.39
CA LYS A 17 -5.32 38.69 67.25
C LYS A 17 -5.69 38.47 65.78
N LEU A 18 -5.59 39.51 64.95
CA LEU A 18 -5.83 39.42 63.52
C LEU A 18 -4.78 38.52 62.84
N GLN A 19 -3.50 38.66 63.20
CA GLN A 19 -2.43 37.84 62.63
C GLN A 19 -2.50 36.36 63.06
N ALA A 20 -2.92 36.09 64.31
CA ALA A 20 -3.22 34.73 64.74
C ALA A 20 -4.40 34.11 63.98
N ARG A 21 -5.36 34.94 63.54
CA ARG A 21 -6.50 34.49 62.74
C ARG A 21 -6.12 34.23 61.29
N ILE A 22 -5.34 35.12 60.67
CA ILE A 22 -4.81 34.95 59.31
C ILE A 22 -4.01 33.66 59.21
N SER A 23 -3.05 33.43 60.11
CA SER A 23 -2.28 32.18 60.10
C SER A 23 -3.14 30.92 60.25
N SER A 24 -4.24 30.98 61.00
CA SER A 24 -5.18 29.86 61.08
C SER A 24 -5.95 29.63 59.76
N MET A 25 -6.28 30.71 59.04
CA MET A 25 -6.96 30.65 57.73
C MET A 25 -6.01 30.24 56.60
N GLU A 26 -4.74 30.65 56.64
CA GLU A 26 -3.70 30.19 55.72
C GLU A 26 -3.48 28.68 55.84
N ASN A 27 -3.41 28.16 57.07
CA ASN A 27 -3.32 26.71 57.28
C ASN A 27 -4.56 25.96 56.74
N GLN A 28 -5.74 26.56 56.81
CA GLN A 28 -6.97 26.01 56.22
C GLN A 28 -6.91 26.07 54.68
N LEU A 29 -6.38 27.16 54.10
CA LEU A 29 -6.18 27.32 52.66
C LEU A 29 -5.23 26.25 52.11
N ASP A 30 -4.10 26.04 52.77
CA ASP A 30 -3.11 25.03 52.38
C ASP A 30 -3.71 23.62 52.42
N SER A 31 -4.53 23.32 53.42
CA SER A 31 -5.24 22.03 53.50
C SER A 31 -6.27 21.83 52.38
N LEU A 32 -6.89 22.93 51.91
CA LEU A 32 -7.85 22.91 50.80
C LEU A 32 -7.14 22.77 49.45
N LEU A 33 -6.00 23.43 49.24
CA LEU A 33 -5.23 23.36 48.00
C LEU A 33 -4.59 21.98 47.74
N LEU A 34 -4.44 21.15 48.78
CA LEU A 34 -4.04 19.75 48.61
C LEU A 34 -5.12 18.88 47.93
N ASN A 35 -6.40 19.27 48.03
CA ASN A 35 -7.55 18.47 47.56
C ASN A 35 -8.35 19.17 46.45
N TYR A 36 -8.30 20.50 46.37
CA TYR A 36 -9.06 21.33 45.46
C TYR A 36 -8.15 22.22 44.62
N THR A 37 -8.59 22.56 43.40
CA THR A 37 -7.88 23.51 42.53
C THR A 37 -8.17 24.95 42.94
N GLU A 38 -7.31 25.89 42.53
CA GLU A 38 -7.40 27.32 42.85
C GLU A 38 -8.72 28.01 42.46
N LYS A 39 -9.56 27.34 41.65
CA LYS A 39 -10.86 27.86 41.18
C LYS A 39 -12.05 27.40 42.02
N HIS A 40 -11.83 26.64 43.09
CA HIS A 40 -12.91 26.17 43.95
C HIS A 40 -13.54 27.34 44.75
N PRO A 41 -14.88 27.42 44.87
CA PRO A 41 -15.55 28.54 45.55
C PRO A 41 -15.06 28.76 46.99
N ASP A 42 -14.78 27.68 47.73
CA ASP A 42 -14.29 27.77 49.11
C ASP A 42 -12.86 28.33 49.21
N VAL A 43 -12.01 28.07 48.20
CA VAL A 43 -10.64 28.62 48.14
C VAL A 43 -10.69 30.12 47.82
N ILE A 44 -11.60 30.53 46.94
CA ILE A 44 -11.81 31.95 46.61
C ILE A 44 -12.32 32.72 47.84
N TYR A 45 -13.33 32.19 48.53
CA TYR A 45 -13.91 32.81 49.73
C TYR A 45 -12.91 32.94 50.88
N LEU A 46 -12.03 31.95 51.06
CA LEU A 46 -11.01 32.00 52.11
C LEU A 46 -9.87 32.98 51.76
N ARG A 47 -9.48 33.08 50.48
CA ARG A 47 -8.51 34.09 50.02
C ARG A 47 -9.04 35.51 50.16
N GLU A 48 -10.32 35.73 49.86
CA GLU A 48 -10.97 37.03 50.03
C GLU A 48 -11.00 37.44 51.51
N GLN A 49 -11.36 36.52 52.42
CA GLN A 49 -11.31 36.80 53.87
C GLN A 49 -9.90 37.09 54.39
N ILE A 50 -8.87 36.41 53.88
CA ILE A 50 -7.48 36.70 54.25
C ILE A 50 -7.10 38.11 53.78
N ALA A 51 -7.43 38.47 52.54
CA ALA A 51 -7.17 39.80 52.00
C ALA A 51 -7.89 40.92 52.77
N ASP A 52 -9.14 40.69 53.19
CA ASP A 52 -9.87 41.64 54.03
C ASP A 52 -9.20 41.83 55.40
N MET A 53 -8.75 40.74 56.04
CA MET A 53 -8.06 40.82 57.33
C MET A 53 -6.66 41.45 57.22
N GLU A 54 -5.98 41.29 56.10
CA GLU A 54 -4.70 41.97 55.83
C GLU A 54 -4.91 43.49 55.67
N ALA A 55 -5.98 43.90 54.98
CA ALA A 55 -6.35 45.32 54.87
C ALA A 55 -6.74 45.93 56.24
N ASP A 56 -7.44 45.17 57.09
CA ASP A 56 -7.75 45.59 58.47
C ASP A 56 -6.49 45.78 59.33
N ILE A 57 -5.45 44.95 59.12
CA ILE A 57 -4.15 45.14 59.78
C ILE A 57 -3.47 46.40 59.26
N GLU A 58 -3.48 46.65 57.96
CA GLU A 58 -2.88 47.84 57.35
C GLU A 58 -3.52 49.13 57.90
N THR A 59 -4.85 49.18 57.99
CA THR A 59 -5.57 50.35 58.54
C THR A 59 -5.31 50.57 60.04
N GLU A 60 -5.22 49.52 60.85
CA GLU A 60 -4.84 49.60 62.26
C GLU A 60 -3.37 50.03 62.44
N MET A 61 -2.47 49.60 61.54
CA MET A 61 -1.07 50.01 61.53
C MET A 61 -0.91 51.48 61.10
N GLU A 62 -1.69 51.95 60.14
CA GLU A 62 -1.75 53.36 59.73
C GLU A 62 -2.35 54.25 60.83
N ALA A 63 -3.39 53.79 61.52
CA ALA A 63 -3.97 54.48 62.68
C ALA A 63 -2.98 54.57 63.86
N ALA A 64 -2.16 53.53 64.07
CA ALA A 64 -1.07 53.55 65.04
C ALA A 64 0.10 54.46 64.60
N ALA A 65 0.36 54.58 63.30
CA ALA A 65 1.36 55.51 62.74
C ALA A 65 0.92 56.98 62.81
N GLY A 66 -0.38 57.27 62.75
CA GLY A 66 -0.95 58.62 62.82
C GLY A 66 -0.77 59.34 64.17
N ILE A 67 -0.50 58.61 65.26
CA ILE A 67 -0.25 59.17 66.61
C ILE A 67 1.27 59.36 66.86
N GLY A 68 2.15 58.81 66.01
CA GLY A 68 3.62 58.82 66.16
C GLY A 68 4.39 59.69 65.16
N ALA A 69 3.71 60.57 64.42
CA ALA A 69 4.30 61.30 63.29
C ALA A 69 5.14 62.56 63.65
N ALA A 70 5.63 62.68 64.89
CA ALA A 70 6.60 63.71 65.28
C ALA A 70 7.84 63.05 65.90
N ALA A 71 8.73 62.59 65.02
CA ALA A 71 10.11 62.13 65.25
C ALA A 71 10.33 60.84 66.08
N PRO A 72 10.76 59.76 65.40
CA PRO A 72 11.80 58.91 65.96
C PRO A 72 12.91 58.51 64.96
N SER A 73 13.12 59.25 63.87
CA SER A 73 14.15 58.91 62.87
C SER A 73 15.59 58.98 63.42
N ALA A 74 15.86 59.82 64.43
CA ALA A 74 17.19 59.93 65.04
C ALA A 74 17.46 58.90 66.16
N ALA A 75 16.41 58.40 66.84
CA ALA A 75 16.52 57.44 67.95
C ALA A 75 16.48 55.97 67.46
N LEU A 76 15.72 55.67 66.41
CA LEU A 76 15.70 54.34 65.76
C LEU A 76 17.06 54.02 65.09
N ASN A 77 17.74 55.02 64.53
CA ASN A 77 19.07 54.85 63.93
C ASN A 77 20.20 54.64 64.96
N GLN A 78 19.97 54.89 66.26
CA GLN A 78 20.93 54.62 67.35
C GLN A 78 20.74 53.24 67.99
N ASN A 79 19.65 52.53 67.69
CA ASN A 79 19.42 51.19 68.21
C ASN A 79 20.33 50.19 67.46
N PRO A 80 21.28 49.53 68.13
CA PRO A 80 22.24 48.61 67.49
C PRO A 80 21.56 47.44 66.76
N VAL A 81 20.37 47.03 67.20
CA VAL A 81 19.58 45.97 66.55
C VAL A 81 19.02 46.44 65.20
N PHE A 82 18.60 47.71 65.10
CA PHE A 82 18.05 48.27 63.85
C PHE A 82 19.15 48.46 62.79
N GLN A 83 20.37 48.85 63.21
CA GLN A 83 21.52 48.89 62.32
C GLN A 83 21.88 47.50 61.78
N GLN A 84 21.87 46.47 62.63
CA GLN A 84 22.12 45.08 62.21
C GLN A 84 21.07 44.59 61.20
N LEU A 85 19.78 44.89 61.43
CA LEU A 85 18.71 44.52 60.50
C LEU A 85 18.83 45.21 59.14
N LYS A 86 19.21 46.50 59.13
CA LYS A 86 19.43 47.24 57.90
C LYS A 86 20.64 46.69 57.12
N LEU A 87 21.69 46.29 57.82
CA LEU A 87 22.84 45.58 57.23
C LEU A 87 22.42 44.22 56.65
N SER A 88 21.61 43.44 57.37
CA SER A 88 21.13 42.15 56.85
C SER A 88 20.19 42.28 55.67
N LEU A 89 19.33 43.31 55.64
CA LEU A 89 18.48 43.62 54.49
C LEU A 89 19.36 43.98 53.29
N SER A 90 20.33 44.88 53.47
CA SER A 90 21.24 45.28 52.40
C SER A 90 22.10 44.11 51.87
N SER A 91 22.51 43.18 52.73
CA SER A 91 23.22 41.97 52.30
C SER A 91 22.29 41.04 51.54
N ALA A 92 21.06 40.82 52.03
CA ALA A 92 20.07 39.99 51.34
C ALA A 92 19.68 40.57 49.97
N ASP A 93 19.49 41.88 49.86
CA ASP A 93 19.22 42.55 48.58
C ASP A 93 20.40 42.39 47.60
N SER A 94 21.64 42.47 48.11
CA SER A 94 22.84 42.23 47.31
C SER A 94 22.93 40.77 46.84
N ASP A 95 22.56 39.82 47.70
CA ASP A 95 22.52 38.39 47.35
C ASP A 95 21.42 38.09 46.33
N VAL A 96 20.24 38.68 46.46
CA VAL A 96 19.14 38.58 45.49
C VAL A 96 19.57 39.15 44.14
N ALA A 97 20.21 40.33 44.12
CA ALA A 97 20.73 40.92 42.89
C ALA A 97 21.81 40.04 42.23
N ALA A 98 22.73 39.47 43.02
CA ALA A 98 23.76 38.57 42.53
C ALA A 98 23.18 37.25 41.97
N LEU A 99 22.17 36.67 42.64
CA LEU A 99 21.46 35.48 42.17
C LEU A 99 20.66 35.78 40.90
N ALA A 100 20.00 36.93 40.81
CA ALA A 100 19.28 37.34 39.61
C ALA A 100 20.20 37.44 38.38
N GLU A 101 21.40 38.01 38.55
CA GLU A 101 22.38 38.07 37.45
C GLU A 101 22.91 36.67 37.08
N ARG A 102 23.10 35.77 38.07
CA ARG A 102 23.46 34.37 37.80
C ARG A 102 22.37 33.63 37.02
N VAL A 103 21.10 33.81 37.37
CA VAL A 103 19.97 33.21 36.62
C VAL A 103 20.00 33.69 35.18
N LYS A 104 20.17 34.99 34.96
CA LYS A 104 20.27 35.58 33.62
C LYS A 104 21.48 35.07 32.82
N GLU A 105 22.63 34.85 33.48
CA GLU A 105 23.80 34.23 32.86
C GLU A 105 23.51 32.78 32.46
N TYR A 106 22.88 32.00 33.35
CA TYR A 106 22.53 30.61 33.07
C TYR A 106 21.50 30.48 31.95
N GLU A 107 20.48 31.33 31.91
CA GLU A 107 19.50 31.38 30.81
C GLU A 107 20.20 31.66 29.47
N LYS A 108 21.12 32.64 29.44
CA LYS A 108 21.93 32.90 28.23
C LYS A 108 22.78 31.69 27.84
N ARG A 109 23.40 31.00 28.80
CA ARG A 109 24.18 29.78 28.54
C ARG A 109 23.31 28.65 27.99
N VAL A 110 22.09 28.49 28.50
CA VAL A 110 21.15 27.48 27.99
C VAL A 110 20.80 27.76 26.54
N VAL A 111 20.48 29.01 26.19
CA VAL A 111 20.20 29.39 24.80
C VAL A 111 21.41 29.13 23.90
N GLN A 112 22.62 29.54 24.31
CA GLN A 112 23.84 29.29 23.54
C GLN A 112 24.12 27.80 23.33
N LEU A 113 23.85 26.96 24.34
CA LEU A 113 24.01 25.52 24.22
C LEU A 113 22.94 24.89 23.33
N GLN A 114 21.71 25.37 23.38
CA GLN A 114 20.64 24.94 22.47
C GLN A 114 21.00 25.27 21.01
N ASP A 115 21.43 26.50 20.74
CA ASP A 115 21.90 26.90 19.40
C ASP A 115 23.10 26.04 18.94
N ALA A 116 24.03 25.72 19.84
CA ALA A 116 25.15 24.84 19.54
C ALA A 116 24.71 23.41 19.24
N VAL A 117 23.67 22.89 19.90
CA VAL A 117 23.12 21.55 19.61
C VAL A 117 22.44 21.55 18.25
N ASP A 118 21.63 22.56 17.94
CA ASP A 118 20.89 22.65 16.68
C ASP A 118 21.85 22.76 15.48
N THR A 119 22.89 23.59 15.60
CA THR A 119 23.93 23.72 14.57
C THR A 119 24.72 22.42 14.37
N ASN A 120 25.05 21.70 15.44
CA ASN A 120 25.70 20.38 15.31
C ASN A 120 24.78 19.36 14.61
N LEU A 121 23.48 19.36 14.93
CA LEU A 121 22.51 18.47 14.30
C LEU A 121 22.37 18.76 12.80
N GLU A 122 22.35 20.04 12.42
CA GLU A 122 22.32 20.46 11.02
C GLU A 122 23.57 19.95 10.27
N VAL A 123 24.76 20.17 10.83
CA VAL A 123 26.03 19.69 10.25
C VAL A 123 26.05 18.17 10.10
N GLU A 124 25.60 17.42 11.11
CA GLU A 124 25.53 15.95 11.03
C GLU A 124 24.56 15.49 9.93
N SER A 125 23.43 16.18 9.77
CA SER A 125 22.46 15.87 8.72
C SER A 125 23.02 16.13 7.32
N GLU A 126 23.77 17.23 7.15
CA GLU A 126 24.43 17.57 5.89
C GLU A 126 25.54 16.57 5.54
N LEU A 127 26.35 16.16 6.52
CA LEU A 127 27.37 15.13 6.33
C LEU A 127 26.74 13.80 5.89
N LYS A 128 25.66 13.37 6.55
CA LYS A 128 24.93 12.15 6.15
C LYS A 128 24.33 12.24 4.74
N ARG A 129 23.87 13.43 4.33
CA ARG A 129 23.42 13.67 2.94
C ARG A 129 24.58 13.53 1.97
N LEU A 130 25.71 14.20 2.26
CA LEU A 130 26.88 14.20 1.40
C LEU A 130 27.49 12.81 1.24
N ASP A 131 27.58 12.03 2.32
CA ASP A 131 28.07 10.64 2.27
C ASP A 131 27.19 9.74 1.39
N ARG A 132 25.86 9.92 1.50
CA ARG A 132 24.90 9.19 0.67
C ARG A 132 25.05 9.54 -0.81
N ASP A 133 25.16 10.84 -1.11
CA ASP A 133 25.30 11.36 -2.47
C ASP A 133 26.64 10.92 -3.07
N TYR A 134 27.73 11.00 -2.31
CA TYR A 134 29.03 10.47 -2.69
C TYR A 134 28.96 8.97 -2.99
N GLY A 135 28.32 8.20 -2.12
CA GLY A 135 28.12 6.76 -2.31
C GLY A 135 27.31 6.43 -3.57
N LEU A 136 26.27 7.21 -3.88
CA LEU A 136 25.47 7.07 -5.10
C LEU A 136 26.29 7.42 -6.35
N ASN A 137 26.97 8.55 -6.35
CA ASN A 137 27.82 9.00 -7.45
C ASN A 137 28.95 8.00 -7.74
N ARG A 138 29.59 7.46 -6.69
CA ARG A 138 30.63 6.43 -6.84
C ARG A 138 30.08 5.15 -7.46
N ARG A 139 28.89 4.69 -7.06
CA ARG A 139 28.24 3.52 -7.66
C ARG A 139 27.90 3.76 -9.13
N GLN A 140 27.30 4.92 -9.44
CA GLN A 140 26.95 5.29 -10.81
C GLN A 140 28.19 5.40 -11.71
N TYR A 141 29.27 6.01 -11.20
CA TYR A 141 30.55 6.06 -11.90
C TYR A 141 31.09 4.66 -12.21
N ASN A 142 31.10 3.77 -11.21
CA ASN A 142 31.57 2.39 -11.40
C ASN A 142 30.72 1.63 -12.44
N GLU A 143 29.40 1.80 -12.40
CA GLU A 143 28.50 1.18 -13.38
C GLU A 143 28.76 1.71 -14.80
N LEU A 144 28.93 3.02 -14.96
CA LEU A 144 29.27 3.62 -16.25
C LEU A 144 30.62 3.15 -16.76
N LEU A 145 31.61 3.02 -15.87
CA LEU A 145 32.92 2.47 -16.18
C LEU A 145 32.81 1.02 -16.67
N GLU A 146 32.07 0.16 -15.95
CA GLU A 146 31.84 -1.23 -16.34
C GLU A 146 31.14 -1.34 -17.69
N ARG A 147 30.09 -0.53 -17.92
CA ARG A 147 29.39 -0.47 -19.22
C ARG A 147 30.32 -0.04 -20.35
N ARG A 148 31.21 0.94 -20.10
CA ARG A 148 32.21 1.39 -21.08
C ARG A 148 33.19 0.27 -21.42
N GLU A 149 33.73 -0.43 -20.43
CA GLU A 149 34.67 -1.53 -20.69
C GLU A 149 33.96 -2.69 -21.40
N LYS A 150 32.71 -3.02 -21.07
CA LYS A 150 31.91 -4.00 -21.81
C LYS A 150 31.71 -3.61 -23.28
N ALA A 151 31.33 -2.36 -23.53
CA ALA A 151 31.15 -1.85 -24.89
C ALA A 151 32.47 -1.88 -25.68
N ARG A 152 33.58 -1.50 -25.04
CA ARG A 152 34.91 -1.58 -25.63
C ARG A 152 35.31 -3.02 -25.97
N MET A 153 35.13 -3.97 -25.05
CA MET A 153 35.41 -5.39 -25.30
C MET A 153 34.55 -5.94 -26.44
N ALA A 154 33.27 -5.56 -26.52
CA ALA A 154 32.40 -5.95 -27.62
C ALA A 154 32.92 -5.38 -28.95
N GLN A 155 33.32 -4.11 -28.98
CA GLN A 155 33.88 -3.48 -30.17
C GLN A 155 35.23 -4.09 -30.60
N GLU A 156 36.11 -4.45 -29.66
CA GLU A 156 37.36 -5.17 -29.95
C GLU A 156 37.09 -6.59 -30.46
N ALA A 157 36.09 -7.28 -29.91
CA ALA A 157 35.66 -8.59 -30.38
C ALA A 157 35.10 -8.52 -31.81
N GLU A 158 34.29 -7.50 -32.14
CA GLU A 158 33.75 -7.30 -33.49
C GLU A 158 34.84 -6.95 -34.51
N GLN A 159 35.79 -6.08 -34.15
CA GLN A 159 36.97 -5.80 -35.00
C GLN A 159 37.85 -7.04 -35.21
N THR A 160 37.98 -7.91 -34.19
CA THR A 160 38.69 -9.18 -34.34
C THR A 160 37.91 -10.17 -35.21
N GLN A 161 36.57 -10.15 -35.12
CA GLN A 161 35.67 -10.99 -35.91
C GLN A 161 35.52 -10.56 -37.37
N ASP A 162 35.90 -9.33 -37.75
CA ASP A 162 36.00 -8.93 -39.18
C ASP A 162 37.05 -9.76 -39.96
N THR A 163 37.93 -10.51 -39.27
CA THR A 163 38.81 -11.53 -39.89
C THR A 163 38.26 -12.96 -39.81
N ILE A 164 37.14 -13.18 -39.12
CA ILE A 164 36.44 -14.46 -39.12
C ILE A 164 35.34 -14.37 -40.17
N GLN A 165 35.65 -14.85 -41.38
CA GLN A 165 34.66 -15.21 -42.38
C GLN A 165 33.53 -15.98 -41.67
N ILE A 166 32.33 -15.39 -41.60
CA ILE A 166 31.14 -16.05 -41.08
C ILE A 166 30.87 -17.23 -42.02
N LYS A 167 31.50 -18.36 -41.72
CA LYS A 167 31.26 -19.63 -42.36
C LYS A 167 30.10 -20.24 -41.60
N VAL A 168 28.95 -20.27 -42.25
CA VAL A 168 27.79 -21.03 -41.78
C VAL A 168 28.27 -22.45 -41.52
N LEU A 169 28.46 -22.81 -40.25
CA LEU A 169 29.07 -24.09 -39.87
C LEU A 169 28.09 -25.24 -40.14
N GLU A 170 26.80 -25.01 -39.86
CA GLU A 170 25.72 -25.89 -40.26
C GLU A 170 24.47 -25.09 -40.64
N PRO A 171 23.95 -25.22 -41.87
CA PRO A 171 22.64 -24.68 -42.22
C PRO A 171 21.54 -25.39 -41.40
N PRO A 172 20.34 -24.78 -41.24
CA PRO A 172 19.22 -25.42 -40.59
C PRO A 172 18.93 -26.76 -41.26
N LYS A 173 19.04 -27.85 -40.49
CA LYS A 173 18.73 -29.20 -40.96
C LYS A 173 17.22 -29.36 -40.92
N GLU A 174 16.63 -29.58 -42.08
CA GLU A 174 15.24 -30.01 -42.19
C GLU A 174 15.06 -31.31 -41.39
N PRO A 175 13.97 -31.46 -40.62
CA PRO A 175 13.75 -32.64 -39.80
C PRO A 175 13.67 -33.89 -40.69
N LEU A 176 14.46 -34.92 -40.34
CA LEU A 176 14.53 -36.21 -41.05
C LEU A 176 13.24 -37.03 -40.97
N SER A 177 12.29 -36.60 -40.14
CA SER A 177 10.99 -37.23 -39.95
C SER A 177 9.88 -36.19 -39.92
N PRO A 178 8.74 -36.42 -40.60
CA PRO A 178 7.63 -35.49 -40.62
C PRO A 178 7.07 -35.26 -39.20
N ALA A 179 6.90 -34.01 -38.80
CA ALA A 179 6.45 -33.62 -37.46
C ALA A 179 4.91 -33.70 -37.26
N GLY A 180 4.20 -34.55 -38.01
CA GLY A 180 2.75 -34.67 -37.97
C GLY A 180 2.27 -36.11 -37.72
N PRO A 181 1.00 -36.32 -37.29
CA PRO A 181 0.42 -37.66 -37.13
C PRO A 181 0.48 -38.45 -38.43
N GLU A 182 0.56 -39.79 -38.34
CA GLU A 182 0.67 -40.63 -39.52
C GLU A 182 -0.48 -40.36 -40.50
N ARG A 183 -0.15 -39.82 -41.68
CA ARG A 183 -1.14 -39.32 -42.65
C ARG A 183 -2.13 -40.39 -43.10
N LEU A 184 -1.72 -41.67 -43.08
CA LEU A 184 -2.60 -42.81 -43.38
C LEU A 184 -3.71 -42.98 -42.32
N GLN A 185 -3.39 -42.77 -41.04
CA GLN A 185 -4.37 -42.79 -39.96
C GLN A 185 -5.33 -41.59 -40.07
N LEU A 186 -4.80 -40.42 -40.41
CA LEU A 186 -5.63 -39.22 -40.60
C LEU A 186 -6.59 -39.38 -41.79
N LEU A 187 -6.11 -39.85 -42.95
CA LEU A 187 -6.95 -40.05 -44.14
C LEU A 187 -8.05 -41.08 -43.90
N SER A 188 -7.75 -42.18 -43.21
CA SER A 188 -8.75 -43.18 -42.86
C SER A 188 -9.78 -42.65 -41.85
N MET A 189 -9.37 -41.86 -40.86
CA MET A 189 -10.30 -41.17 -39.95
C MET A 189 -11.22 -40.20 -40.69
N VAL A 190 -10.69 -39.35 -41.57
CA VAL A 190 -11.49 -38.37 -42.32
C VAL A 190 -12.49 -39.08 -43.24
N PHE A 191 -12.08 -40.16 -43.91
CA PHE A 191 -12.98 -40.95 -44.74
C PHE A 191 -14.10 -41.59 -43.92
N ALA A 192 -13.78 -42.20 -42.77
CA ALA A 192 -14.78 -42.77 -41.87
C ALA A 192 -15.74 -41.70 -41.33
N ALA A 193 -15.22 -40.52 -40.95
CA ALA A 193 -16.03 -39.40 -40.49
C ALA A 193 -16.96 -38.88 -41.59
N ALA A 194 -16.50 -38.80 -42.84
CA ALA A 194 -17.32 -38.36 -43.97
C ALA A 194 -18.46 -39.36 -44.29
N LEU A 195 -18.18 -40.66 -44.23
CA LEU A 195 -19.22 -41.70 -44.37
C LEU A 195 -20.22 -41.63 -43.21
N GLY A 196 -19.75 -41.47 -41.97
CA GLY A 196 -20.61 -41.29 -40.80
C GLY A 196 -21.50 -40.05 -40.91
N ALA A 197 -20.92 -38.91 -41.31
CA ALA A 197 -21.65 -37.66 -41.50
C ALA A 197 -22.70 -37.76 -42.61
N SER A 198 -22.39 -38.42 -43.73
CA SER A 198 -23.36 -38.60 -44.82
C SER A 198 -24.52 -39.53 -44.41
N ALA A 199 -24.24 -40.62 -43.69
CA ALA A 199 -25.27 -41.49 -43.14
C ALA A 199 -26.14 -40.77 -42.10
N ALA A 200 -25.53 -39.98 -41.20
CA ALA A 200 -26.25 -39.18 -40.20
C ALA A 200 -27.15 -38.12 -40.86
N LEU A 201 -26.66 -37.44 -41.90
CA LEU A 201 -27.47 -36.50 -42.68
C LEU A 201 -28.61 -37.20 -43.40
N ALA A 202 -28.39 -38.35 -44.02
CA ALA A 202 -29.45 -39.13 -44.66
C ALA A 202 -30.52 -39.56 -43.65
N PHE A 203 -30.12 -39.97 -42.45
CA PHE A 203 -31.03 -40.31 -41.37
C PHE A 203 -31.86 -39.11 -40.89
N LEU A 204 -31.22 -37.95 -40.69
CA LEU A 204 -31.91 -36.70 -40.34
C LEU A 204 -32.93 -36.29 -41.40
N VAL A 205 -32.56 -36.36 -42.68
CA VAL A 205 -33.47 -36.06 -43.80
C VAL A 205 -34.65 -37.05 -43.82
N SER A 206 -34.39 -38.33 -43.55
CA SER A 206 -35.45 -39.34 -43.45
C SER A 206 -36.42 -39.08 -42.28
N GLN A 207 -35.94 -38.51 -41.18
CA GLN A 207 -36.78 -38.14 -40.04
C GLN A 207 -37.66 -36.91 -40.32
N ILE A 208 -37.19 -35.96 -41.14
CA ILE A 208 -37.95 -34.75 -41.48
C ILE A 208 -39.09 -35.06 -42.47
N ASN A 209 -38.90 -36.03 -43.37
CA ASN A 209 -39.91 -36.45 -44.34
C ASN A 209 -40.23 -37.95 -44.21
N PRO A 210 -40.94 -38.37 -43.13
CA PRO A 210 -41.30 -39.76 -42.95
C PRO A 210 -42.25 -40.19 -44.09
N ARG A 211 -41.80 -41.14 -44.91
CA ARG A 211 -42.62 -41.81 -45.92
C ARG A 211 -43.19 -43.08 -45.30
N ILE A 212 -44.49 -43.31 -45.47
CA ILE A 212 -45.13 -44.52 -44.94
C ILE A 212 -44.90 -45.66 -45.92
N PHE A 213 -44.21 -46.71 -45.47
CA PHE A 213 -43.79 -47.82 -46.35
C PHE A 213 -44.65 -49.08 -46.19
N SER A 214 -45.36 -49.23 -45.07
CA SER A 214 -46.19 -50.41 -44.79
C SER A 214 -47.65 -50.08 -44.49
N ARG A 215 -48.54 -51.00 -44.86
CA ARG A 215 -49.96 -50.97 -44.48
C ARG A 215 -50.14 -50.96 -42.96
N GLU A 216 -49.29 -51.69 -42.23
CA GLU A 216 -49.39 -51.78 -40.76
C GLU A 216 -49.02 -50.44 -40.11
N GLU A 217 -48.05 -49.72 -40.69
CA GLU A 217 -47.65 -48.39 -40.25
C GLU A 217 -48.75 -47.34 -40.48
N LEU A 218 -49.39 -47.37 -41.65
CA LEU A 218 -50.55 -46.52 -41.97
C LEU A 218 -51.75 -46.80 -41.02
N LYS A 219 -52.03 -48.07 -40.73
CA LYS A 219 -53.08 -48.48 -39.79
C LYS A 219 -52.78 -47.99 -38.37
N ASN A 220 -51.54 -48.12 -37.92
CA ASN A 220 -51.14 -47.71 -36.58
C ASN A 220 -51.17 -46.18 -36.40
N LEU A 221 -50.80 -45.41 -37.43
CA LEU A 221 -50.83 -43.95 -37.38
C LEU A 221 -52.25 -43.37 -37.47
N THR A 222 -53.14 -43.97 -38.26
CA THR A 222 -54.49 -43.42 -38.53
C THR A 222 -55.59 -44.06 -37.67
N GLY A 223 -55.34 -45.24 -37.09
CA GLY A 223 -56.33 -45.99 -36.28
C GLY A 223 -57.49 -46.60 -37.07
N LEU A 224 -57.48 -46.49 -38.40
CA LEU A 224 -58.58 -46.92 -39.28
C LEU A 224 -58.28 -48.29 -39.92
N PRO A 225 -59.28 -49.17 -40.08
CA PRO A 225 -59.10 -50.45 -40.79
C PRO A 225 -58.89 -50.21 -42.30
N ILE A 226 -57.81 -50.76 -42.86
CA ILE A 226 -57.49 -50.67 -44.29
C ILE A 226 -58.36 -51.66 -45.06
N LEU A 227 -59.27 -51.15 -45.91
CA LEU A 227 -60.25 -51.95 -46.66
C LEU A 227 -59.66 -52.64 -47.91
N GLY A 228 -58.48 -52.22 -48.37
CA GLY A 228 -57.79 -52.82 -49.51
C GLY A 228 -56.53 -52.04 -49.88
N THR A 229 -55.59 -52.68 -50.56
CA THR A 229 -54.36 -52.06 -51.07
C THR A 229 -54.33 -52.19 -52.59
N VAL A 230 -54.14 -51.09 -53.30
CA VAL A 230 -53.86 -51.13 -54.74
C VAL A 230 -52.34 -51.20 -54.89
N SER A 231 -51.84 -52.29 -55.46
CA SER A 231 -50.42 -52.40 -55.75
C SER A 231 -50.06 -51.38 -56.83
N PHE A 232 -49.15 -50.47 -56.51
CA PHE A 232 -48.61 -49.54 -57.48
C PHE A 232 -47.72 -50.32 -58.46
N VAL A 233 -48.20 -50.52 -59.69
CA VAL A 233 -47.37 -51.04 -60.78
C VAL A 233 -46.62 -49.84 -61.37
N ALA A 234 -45.35 -49.68 -60.96
CA ALA A 234 -44.50 -48.61 -61.47
C ALA A 234 -44.45 -48.68 -63.01
N GLY A 235 -44.77 -47.57 -63.67
CA GLY A 235 -44.65 -47.47 -65.13
C GLY A 235 -43.19 -47.68 -65.55
N GLN A 236 -42.96 -48.18 -66.77
CA GLN A 236 -41.59 -48.45 -67.27
C GLN A 236 -40.66 -47.23 -67.13
N MET A 237 -41.22 -46.01 -67.23
CA MET A 237 -40.53 -44.72 -67.06
C MET A 237 -40.05 -44.46 -65.60
N GLN A 238 -40.81 -44.84 -64.59
CA GLN A 238 -40.38 -44.73 -63.17
C GLN A 238 -39.37 -45.81 -62.78
N ALA A 239 -39.47 -46.99 -63.40
CA ALA A 239 -38.47 -48.03 -63.22
C ALA A 239 -37.11 -47.63 -63.81
N THR A 240 -37.08 -46.88 -64.92
CA THR A 240 -35.84 -46.32 -65.49
C THR A 240 -35.27 -45.19 -64.63
N GLU A 241 -36.09 -44.30 -64.08
CA GLU A 241 -35.62 -43.23 -63.18
C GLU A 241 -35.01 -43.80 -61.90
N ARG A 242 -35.66 -44.77 -61.26
CA ARG A 242 -35.12 -45.43 -60.06
C ARG A 242 -33.80 -46.17 -60.32
N LYS A 243 -33.67 -46.81 -61.49
CA LYS A 243 -32.41 -47.44 -61.91
C LYS A 243 -31.32 -46.41 -62.14
N LEU A 244 -31.67 -45.25 -62.72
CA LEU A 244 -30.74 -44.15 -62.93
C LEU A 244 -30.30 -43.53 -61.61
N GLU A 245 -31.20 -43.30 -60.65
CA GLU A 245 -30.85 -42.79 -59.31
C GLU A 245 -29.89 -43.74 -58.58
N ILE A 246 -30.17 -45.04 -58.59
CA ILE A 246 -29.28 -46.06 -57.99
C ILE A 246 -27.95 -46.12 -58.74
N ALA A 247 -27.96 -46.05 -60.08
CA ALA A 247 -26.75 -46.04 -60.88
C ALA A 247 -25.88 -44.81 -60.58
N VAL A 248 -26.47 -43.61 -60.52
CA VAL A 248 -25.79 -42.36 -60.17
C VAL A 248 -25.22 -42.42 -58.76
N PHE A 249 -25.98 -42.92 -57.79
CA PHE A 249 -25.50 -43.10 -56.42
C PHE A 249 -24.31 -44.09 -56.35
N SER A 250 -24.43 -45.24 -57.01
CA SER A 250 -23.37 -46.25 -57.06
C SER A 250 -22.13 -45.78 -57.81
N ALA A 251 -22.29 -44.97 -58.87
CA ALA A 251 -21.20 -44.34 -59.61
C ALA A 251 -20.50 -43.27 -58.76
N GLY A 252 -21.25 -42.44 -58.03
CA GLY A 252 -20.68 -41.47 -57.10
C GLY A 252 -19.86 -42.15 -56.00
N PHE A 253 -20.39 -43.23 -55.42
CA PHE A 253 -19.70 -44.01 -54.40
C PHE A 253 -18.42 -44.67 -54.93
N SER A 254 -18.45 -45.24 -56.13
CA SER A 254 -17.29 -45.88 -56.75
C SER A 254 -16.19 -44.88 -57.11
N VAL A 255 -16.55 -43.69 -57.61
CA VAL A 255 -15.60 -42.59 -57.87
C VAL A 255 -14.95 -42.11 -56.58
N LEU A 256 -15.72 -41.93 -55.51
CA LEU A 256 -15.22 -41.48 -54.22
C LEU A 256 -14.27 -42.52 -53.59
N SER A 257 -14.65 -43.81 -53.62
CA SER A 257 -13.79 -44.89 -53.16
C SER A 257 -12.53 -45.02 -54.01
N GLY A 258 -12.63 -44.85 -55.33
CA GLY A 258 -11.49 -44.86 -56.25
C GLY A 258 -10.51 -43.71 -55.97
N CYS A 259 -11.03 -42.51 -55.71
CA CYS A 259 -10.24 -41.35 -55.32
C CYS A 259 -9.51 -41.59 -53.98
N PHE A 260 -10.19 -42.17 -52.99
CA PHE A 260 -9.56 -42.53 -51.71
C PHE A 260 -8.42 -43.55 -51.90
N ILE A 261 -8.64 -44.61 -52.69
CA ILE A 261 -7.61 -45.62 -52.98
C ILE A 261 -6.44 -44.99 -53.76
N ALA A 262 -6.72 -44.11 -54.72
CA ALA A 262 -5.68 -43.41 -55.47
C ALA A 262 -4.83 -42.51 -54.57
N LEU A 263 -5.44 -41.79 -53.62
CA LEU A 263 -4.73 -40.98 -52.61
C LEU A 263 -3.93 -41.85 -51.64
N MET A 264 -4.47 -43.00 -51.23
CA MET A 264 -3.77 -43.96 -50.36
C MET A 264 -2.55 -44.57 -51.07
N LEU A 265 -2.69 -44.95 -52.34
CA LEU A 265 -1.58 -45.43 -53.17
C LEU A 265 -0.56 -44.32 -53.48
N ALA A 266 -1.01 -43.10 -53.74
CA ALA A 266 -0.11 -41.97 -54.00
C ALA A 266 0.74 -41.64 -52.77
N THR A 267 0.13 -41.63 -51.59
CA THR A 267 0.83 -41.39 -50.32
C THR A 267 1.78 -42.54 -49.95
N ALA A 268 1.42 -43.79 -50.25
CA ALA A 268 2.30 -44.95 -50.07
C ALA A 268 3.47 -45.00 -51.07
N ARG A 269 3.23 -44.60 -52.33
CA ARG A 269 4.22 -44.72 -53.42
C ARG A 269 5.21 -43.57 -53.48
N TYR A 270 4.81 -42.37 -53.07
CA TYR A 270 5.61 -41.15 -53.13
C TYR A 270 5.72 -40.44 -51.77
N PRO A 271 6.46 -41.01 -50.80
CA PRO A 271 6.75 -40.32 -49.56
C PRO A 271 7.57 -39.03 -49.78
N GLN A 272 8.31 -38.91 -50.89
CA GLN A 272 9.25 -37.82 -51.18
C GLN A 272 8.69 -36.67 -52.05
N LEU A 273 7.50 -36.78 -52.64
CA LEU A 273 6.90 -35.65 -53.39
C LEU A 273 6.33 -34.57 -52.46
N HIS A 274 6.19 -34.89 -51.17
CA HIS A 274 5.54 -34.02 -50.21
C HIS A 274 6.40 -32.85 -49.74
N ASP A 275 7.73 -32.97 -49.70
CA ASP A 275 8.59 -31.81 -49.41
C ASP A 275 8.41 -30.73 -50.48
N LYS A 276 8.42 -31.11 -51.77
CA LYS A 276 8.26 -30.17 -52.88
C LYS A 276 6.93 -29.42 -52.89
N VAL A 277 5.84 -30.04 -52.45
CA VAL A 277 4.53 -29.36 -52.39
C VAL A 277 4.52 -28.32 -51.26
N TYR A 278 5.12 -28.62 -50.11
CA TYR A 278 5.28 -27.65 -49.02
C TYR A 278 6.23 -26.50 -49.40
N THR A 279 7.32 -26.77 -50.13
CA THR A 279 8.20 -25.70 -50.64
C THR A 279 7.50 -24.79 -51.65
N ILE A 280 6.55 -25.31 -52.44
CA ILE A 280 5.78 -24.53 -53.42
C ILE A 280 4.63 -23.75 -52.74
N LEU A 281 4.07 -24.26 -51.64
CA LEU A 281 2.99 -23.60 -50.89
C LEU A 281 3.49 -22.62 -49.81
N GLY A 282 4.81 -22.56 -49.56
CA GLY A 282 5.41 -21.55 -48.69
C GLY A 282 4.91 -21.61 -47.24
N LEU A 283 4.78 -22.82 -46.70
CA LEU A 283 4.37 -23.06 -45.31
C LEU A 283 5.34 -24.01 -44.61
#